data_AF-A0A6P4DSU1-F1
#
_entry.id   AF-A0A6P4DSU1-F1
#
_cell.length_a   1.000
_cell.length_b   1.000
_cell.length_c   1.000
_cell.angle_alpha   90.00
_cell.angle_beta   90.00
_cell.angle_gamma   90.00
#
_symmetry.space_group_name_H-M   'P 1'
#
loop_
_entity.id
_entity.type
_entity.pdbx_description
1 polymer ?
#
loop_
_entity_poly.entity_id
_entity_poly.type
_entity_poly.pdbx_seq_one_letter_code
_entity_poly.pdbx_strand_id
1 'polypeptide(L)'
;MGTDETFPAADVAAELNPGNNTRVQVDPVSSEVAAAKEIQEQAEAEDKKKERRKKEALQKLKSGIIISAVVVAVAGAAFAIAKKLREK
;
A
#
# COMPACT_ATOMS: atom_id res chain seq x y z
N MET A 1 -36.77 -10.28 -36.71
CA MET A 1 -37.48 -9.36 -35.80
C MET A 1 -36.55 -8.19 -35.58
N GLY A 2 -36.84 -7.05 -36.23
CA GLY A 2 -35.94 -5.90 -36.25
C GLY A 2 -35.93 -5.22 -34.89
N THR A 3 -34.74 -5.06 -34.31
CA THR A 3 -34.51 -4.09 -33.26
C THR A 3 -34.68 -2.72 -33.89
N ASP A 4 -35.67 -1.96 -33.44
CA ASP A 4 -35.91 -0.58 -33.81
C ASP A 4 -34.68 0.25 -33.36
N GLU A 5 -33.69 0.39 -34.24
CA GLU A 5 -32.48 1.20 -34.04
C GLU A 5 -32.80 2.69 -34.19
N THR A 6 -33.85 3.15 -33.52
CA THR A 6 -34.19 4.57 -33.46
C THR A 6 -33.42 5.18 -32.29
N PHE A 7 -32.57 6.17 -32.59
CA PHE A 7 -31.89 6.94 -31.56
C PHE A 7 -32.92 7.61 -30.63
N PRO A 8 -32.68 7.59 -29.30
CA PRO A 8 -33.57 8.26 -28.37
C PRO A 8 -33.68 9.75 -28.71
N ALA A 9 -34.89 10.30 -28.64
CA ALA A 9 -35.09 11.71 -28.86
C ALA A 9 -34.25 12.53 -27.86
N ALA A 10 -33.47 13.48 -28.37
CA ALA A 10 -32.67 14.38 -27.53
C ALA A 10 -33.59 15.26 -26.68
N ASP A 11 -33.29 15.34 -25.38
CA ASP A 11 -34.00 16.24 -24.47
C ASP A 11 -33.39 17.64 -24.58
N VAL A 12 -33.87 18.38 -25.57
CA VAL A 12 -33.38 19.73 -25.91
C VAL A 12 -33.51 20.69 -24.73
N ALA A 13 -34.51 20.53 -23.86
CA ALA A 13 -34.72 21.40 -22.71
C ALA A 13 -33.68 21.15 -21.61
N ALA A 14 -33.35 19.88 -21.39
CA ALA A 14 -32.27 19.47 -20.51
C ALA A 14 -30.89 19.90 -21.06
N GLU A 15 -30.60 19.58 -22.31
CA GLU A 15 -29.28 19.85 -22.91
C GLU A 15 -28.95 21.35 -23.03
N LEU A 16 -29.96 22.21 -23.27
CA LEU A 16 -29.78 23.66 -23.33
C LEU A 16 -29.56 24.31 -21.95
N ASN A 17 -29.86 23.60 -20.85
CA ASN A 17 -29.73 24.11 -19.49
C ASN A 17 -28.93 23.11 -18.61
N PRO A 18 -27.61 22.99 -18.84
CA PRO A 18 -26.79 22.02 -18.12
C PRO A 18 -26.79 22.22 -16.60
N GLY A 19 -27.03 23.46 -16.13
CA GLY A 19 -27.13 23.77 -14.69
C GLY A 19 -28.37 23.19 -13.99
N ASN A 20 -29.42 22.81 -14.73
CA ASN A 20 -30.64 22.21 -14.19
C ASN A 20 -30.61 20.67 -14.24
N ASN A 21 -29.58 20.07 -14.86
CA ASN A 21 -29.42 18.63 -14.97
C ASN A 21 -28.54 18.07 -13.87
N THR A 22 -29.17 17.80 -12.72
CA THR A 22 -28.48 17.21 -11.57
C THR A 22 -28.21 15.70 -11.73
N ARG A 23 -28.79 15.05 -12.76
CA ARG A 23 -28.71 13.61 -12.98
C ARG A 23 -27.97 13.30 -14.29
N VAL A 24 -26.65 13.24 -14.19
CA VAL A 24 -25.83 12.65 -15.26
C VAL A 24 -25.98 11.14 -15.18
N GLN A 25 -26.61 10.52 -16.17
CA GLN A 25 -26.68 9.07 -16.29
C GLN A 25 -25.30 8.58 -16.72
N VAL A 26 -24.49 8.16 -15.75
CA VAL A 26 -23.24 7.45 -16.02
C VAL A 26 -23.57 6.02 -16.41
N ASP A 27 -22.89 5.51 -17.43
CA ASP A 27 -22.99 4.13 -17.85
C ASP A 27 -22.58 3.19 -16.67
N PRO A 28 -23.40 2.19 -16.31
CA PRO A 28 -23.11 1.28 -15.20
C PRO A 28 -21.73 0.63 -15.28
N VAL A 29 -21.28 0.26 -16.48
CA VAL A 29 -19.98 -0.39 -16.70
C VAL A 29 -18.83 0.55 -16.33
N SER A 30 -18.96 1.84 -16.63
CA SER A 30 -17.95 2.85 -16.27
C SER A 30 -17.83 3.03 -14.76
N SER A 31 -18.94 2.91 -14.02
CA SER A 31 -18.96 3.01 -12.56
C SER A 31 -18.30 1.78 -11.90
N GLU A 32 -18.55 0.59 -12.44
CA GLU A 32 -17.92 -0.65 -11.99
C GLU A 32 -16.41 -0.66 -12.23
N VAL A 33 -15.95 -0.17 -13.39
CA VAL A 33 -14.52 -0.05 -13.70
C VAL A 33 -13.82 0.96 -12.79
N ALA A 34 -14.46 2.10 -12.50
CA ALA A 34 -13.93 3.09 -11.57
C ALA A 34 -13.78 2.52 -10.15
N ALA A 35 -14.81 1.81 -9.67
CA ALA A 35 -14.76 1.15 -8.36
C ALA A 35 -13.70 0.05 -8.30
N ALA A 36 -13.59 -0.78 -9.35
CA ALA A 36 -12.57 -1.81 -9.45
C ALA A 36 -11.14 -1.24 -9.44
N LYS A 37 -10.93 -0.12 -10.13
CA LYS A 37 -9.64 0.58 -10.14
C LYS A 37 -9.27 1.12 -8.76
N GLU A 38 -10.22 1.71 -8.05
CA GLU A 38 -10.00 2.22 -6.68
C GLU A 38 -9.63 1.09 -5.72
N ILE A 39 -10.31 -0.06 -5.79
CA ILE A 39 -10.00 -1.25 -5.00
C ILE A 39 -8.59 -1.78 -5.31
N GLN A 40 -8.22 -1.81 -6.60
CA GLN A 40 -6.90 -2.26 -7.04
C GLN A 40 -5.77 -1.35 -6.54
N GLU A 41 -5.95 -0.03 -6.63
CA GLU A 41 -4.98 0.95 -6.12
C GLU A 41 -4.78 0.84 -4.60
N GLN A 42 -5.87 0.62 -3.86
CA GLN A 42 -5.79 0.39 -2.41
C GLN A 42 -5.04 -0.90 -2.07
N ALA A 43 -5.32 -1.99 -2.78
CA ALA A 43 -4.62 -3.26 -2.60
C ALA A 43 -3.12 -3.14 -2.89
N GLU A 44 -2.75 -2.48 -3.99
CA GLU A 44 -1.34 -2.27 -4.35
C GLU A 44 -0.60 -1.39 -3.32
N ALA A 45 -1.28 -0.36 -2.79
CA ALA A 45 -0.72 0.47 -1.73
C ALA A 45 -0.53 -0.31 -0.42
N GLU A 46 -1.45 -1.20 -0.08
CA GLU A 46 -1.33 -2.07 1.09
C GLU A 46 -0.18 -3.07 0.94
N ASP A 47 -0.04 -3.68 -0.24
CA ASP A 47 1.03 -4.63 -0.53
C ASP A 47 2.41 -3.96 -0.50
N LYS A 48 2.54 -2.76 -1.08
CA LYS A 48 3.76 -1.95 -0.96
C LYS A 48 4.10 -1.63 0.51
N LYS A 49 3.10 -1.32 1.34
CA LYS A 49 3.31 -1.09 2.78
C LYS A 49 3.76 -2.37 3.49
N LYS A 50 3.16 -3.52 3.18
CA LYS A 50 3.56 -4.83 3.74
C LYS A 50 4.99 -5.19 3.37
N GLU A 51 5.39 -4.97 2.12
CA GLU A 51 6.75 -5.27 1.65
C GLU A 51 7.80 -4.39 2.37
N ARG A 52 7.52 -3.09 2.52
CA ARG A 52 8.38 -2.17 3.29
C ARG A 52 8.55 -2.63 4.74
N ARG A 53 7.45 -3.00 5.40
CA ARG A 53 7.50 -3.52 6.79
C ARG A 53 8.32 -4.80 6.90
N LYS A 54 8.20 -5.73 5.94
CA LYS A 54 9.03 -6.95 5.89
C LYS A 54 10.52 -6.62 5.75
N LYS A 55 10.87 -5.69 4.85
CA LYS A 55 12.27 -5.24 4.67
C LYS A 55 12.83 -4.60 5.93
N GLU A 56 12.08 -3.71 6.58
CA GLU A 56 12.48 -3.09 7.85
C GLU A 56 12.65 -4.12 8.97
N ALA A 57 11.75 -5.11 9.08
CA ALA A 57 11.86 -6.16 10.07
C ALA A 57 13.15 -6.99 9.89
N LEU A 58 13.49 -7.35 8.65
CA LEU A 58 14.74 -8.06 8.34
C LEU A 58 15.98 -7.22 8.65
N GLN A 59 15.95 -5.92 8.35
CA GLN A 59 17.05 -5.02 8.70
C GLN A 59 17.22 -4.88 10.21
N LYS A 60 16.11 -4.75 10.96
CA LYS A 60 16.14 -4.73 12.43
C LYS A 60 16.69 -6.02 13.02
N LEU A 61 16.28 -7.17 12.49
CA LEU A 61 16.84 -8.47 12.90
C LEU A 61 18.35 -8.55 12.64
N LYS A 62 18.79 -8.18 11.44
CA LYS A 62 20.22 -8.16 11.07
C LYS A 62 21.02 -7.24 12.00
N SER A 63 20.52 -6.03 12.26
CA SER A 63 21.15 -5.08 13.18
C SER A 63 21.20 -5.62 14.60
N GLY A 64 20.13 -6.25 15.07
CA GLY A 64 20.06 -6.84 16.41
C GLY A 64 21.12 -7.92 16.64
N ILE A 65 21.33 -8.81 15.65
CA ILE A 65 22.37 -9.85 15.71
C ILE A 65 23.78 -9.25 15.75
N ILE A 66 24.05 -8.20 14.96
CA ILE A 66 25.36 -7.55 14.96
C ILE A 66 25.62 -6.88 16.32
N ILE A 67 24.64 -6.14 16.85
CA ILE A 67 24.77 -5.46 18.14
C ILE A 67 24.97 -6.48 19.27
N SER A 68 24.21 -7.59 19.27
CA SER A 68 24.36 -8.63 20.29
C SER A 68 25.73 -9.29 20.26
N ALA A 69 26.29 -9.55 19.07
CA ALA A 69 27.64 -10.09 18.91
C ALA A 69 28.71 -9.16 19.49
N VAL A 70 28.59 -7.84 19.25
CA VAL A 70 29.54 -6.85 19.79
C VAL A 70 29.50 -6.83 21.32
N VAL A 71 28.32 -6.83 21.93
CA VAL A 71 28.18 -6.81 23.40
C VAL A 71 28.82 -8.06 24.03
N VAL A 72 28.60 -9.24 23.44
CA VAL A 72 29.23 -10.49 23.92
C VAL A 72 30.76 -10.44 23.79
N ALA A 73 31.28 -9.91 22.68
CA ALA A 73 32.73 -9.76 22.49
C ALA A 73 33.35 -8.80 23.52
N VAL A 74 32.71 -7.66 23.78
CA VAL A 74 33.18 -6.69 24.79
C VAL A 74 33.15 -7.30 26.19
N ALA A 75 32.07 -8.00 26.54
CA ALA A 75 31.97 -8.68 27.83
C ALA A 75 33.04 -9.78 27.98
N GLY A 76 33.30 -10.55 26.93
CA GLY A 76 34.36 -11.57 26.90
C GLY A 76 35.76 -10.97 27.06
N ALA A 77 36.04 -9.85 26.39
CA ALA A 77 37.31 -9.14 26.51
C ALA A 77 37.51 -8.58 27.94
N ALA A 78 36.49 -7.92 28.49
CA ALA A 78 36.52 -7.41 29.85
C ALA A 78 36.73 -8.54 30.88
N PHE A 79 36.03 -9.67 30.69
CA PHE A 79 36.17 -10.85 31.55
C PHE A 79 37.57 -11.46 31.48
N ALA A 80 38.16 -11.55 30.28
CA ALA A 80 39.52 -12.06 30.11
C ALA A 80 40.56 -11.17 30.82
N ILE A 81 40.42 -9.85 30.71
CA ILE A 81 41.29 -8.88 31.40
C ILE A 81 41.12 -9.00 32.92
N ALA A 82 39.88 -9.04 33.41
CA ALA A 82 39.59 -9.16 34.83
C ALA A 82 40.10 -10.47 35.42
N LYS A 83 39.96 -11.60 34.70
CA LYS A 83 40.52 -12.89 35.11
C LYS A 83 42.05 -12.83 35.22
N LYS A 84 42.72 -12.24 34.22
CA LYS A 84 44.18 -12.12 34.20
C LYS A 84 44.74 -11.24 35.33
N LEU A 85 43.96 -10.27 35.83
CA LEU A 85 44.32 -9.46 37.00
C LEU A 85 44.12 -10.18 38.34
N ARG A 86 43.20 -11.16 38.41
CA ARG A 86 42.86 -11.88 39.64
C ARG A 86 43.75 -13.09 39.93
N GLU A 87 44.50 -13.55 38.92
CA GLU A 87 45.53 -14.61 39.04
C GLU A 87 46.93 -14.06 39.41
N LYS A 88 47.05 -12.77 39.72
CA LYS A 88 48.25 -12.14 40.30
C LYS A 88 48.03 -11.82 41.77
#